data_AF-A0A1H5Y4E8-F1
#
_entry.id   AF-A0A1H5Y4E8-F1
#
_cell.length_a   1.000
_cell.length_b   1.000
_cell.length_c   1.000
_cell.angle_alpha   90.00
_cell.angle_beta   90.00
_cell.angle_gamma   90.00
#
_symmetry.space_group_name_H-M   'P 1'
#
loop_
_entity.id
_entity.type
_entity.pdbx_description
1 polymer ?
#
loop_
_entity_poly.entity_id
_entity_poly.type
_entity_poly.pdbx_seq_one_letter_code
_entity_poly.pdbx_strand_id
1 'polypeptide(L)'
;MQRGFEMFMEGLRQEMEPKLEELRGLAEEFGPSMRSFIEEMGPAFMDLVDEVQDWSRYEKPEILPNGDIIIRRKPDPQDEPEKEPENGEEVESTDL
;
A
#
# COMPACT_ATOMS: atom_id res chain seq x y z
N MET A 1 -19.77 38.95 -2.12
CA MET A 1 -18.94 37.85 -1.58
C MET A 1 -19.45 36.48 -2.02
N GLN A 2 -20.75 36.14 -1.95
CA GLN A 2 -21.28 34.82 -2.39
C GLN A 2 -20.89 34.38 -3.81
N ARG A 3 -20.98 35.28 -4.81
CA ARG A 3 -20.71 34.94 -6.21
C ARG A 3 -19.29 34.43 -6.49
N GLY A 4 -18.29 34.87 -5.71
CA GLY A 4 -16.91 34.39 -5.87
C GLY A 4 -16.72 32.95 -5.39
N PHE A 5 -17.45 32.57 -4.34
CA PHE A 5 -17.47 31.20 -3.83
C PHE A 5 -18.23 30.26 -4.77
N GLU A 6 -19.32 30.73 -5.39
CA GLU A 6 -20.07 29.98 -6.40
C GLU A 6 -19.21 29.67 -7.63
N MET A 7 -18.50 30.66 -8.17
CA MET A 7 -17.59 30.45 -9.31
C MET A 7 -16.40 29.52 -8.98
N PHE A 8 -15.87 29.60 -7.74
CA PHE A 8 -14.82 28.70 -7.28
C PHE A 8 -15.31 27.25 -7.16
N MET A 9 -16.49 27.05 -6.57
CA MET A 9 -17.11 25.72 -6.45
C MET A 9 -17.48 25.13 -7.82
N GLU A 10 -17.88 25.97 -8.77
CA GLU A 10 -18.19 25.55 -10.13
C GLU A 10 -16.93 25.11 -10.90
N GLY A 11 -15.83 25.85 -10.77
CA GLY A 11 -14.52 25.43 -11.32
C GLY A 11 -14.02 24.12 -10.71
N LEU A 12 -14.09 23.98 -9.38
CA LEU A 12 -13.71 22.74 -8.70
C LEU A 12 -14.57 21.54 -9.17
N ARG A 13 -15.87 21.75 -9.37
CA ARG A 13 -16.77 20.71 -9.87
C ARG A 13 -16.41 20.29 -11.29
N GLN A 14 -16.16 21.24 -12.18
CA GLN A 14 -15.77 20.95 -13.57
C GLN A 14 -14.44 20.17 -13.65
N GLU A 15 -13.49 20.46 -12.77
CA GLU A 15 -12.24 19.71 -12.70
C GLU A 15 -12.40 18.33 -12.05
N MET A 16 -13.31 18.19 -11.09
CA MET A 16 -13.58 16.93 -10.41
C MET A 16 -14.46 15.97 -11.21
N GLU A 17 -15.39 16.47 -12.02
CA GLU A 17 -16.34 15.69 -12.81
C GLU A 17 -15.67 14.56 -13.64
N PRO A 18 -14.62 14.80 -14.45
CA PRO A 18 -13.96 13.73 -15.18
C PRO A 18 -13.29 12.70 -14.27
N LYS A 19 -12.70 13.15 -13.14
CA LYS A 19 -12.09 12.23 -12.16
C LYS A 19 -13.13 11.39 -11.43
N LEU A 20 -14.31 11.94 -11.16
CA LEU A 20 -15.41 11.21 -10.56
C LEU A 20 -15.96 10.13 -11.50
N GLU A 21 -15.97 10.41 -12.81
CA GLU A 21 -16.36 9.43 -13.82
C GLU A 21 -15.33 8.29 -13.96
N GLU A 22 -14.04 8.61 -13.94
CA GLU A 22 -12.96 7.62 -13.88
C GLU A 22 -13.04 6.75 -12.61
N LEU A 23 -13.24 7.37 -11.45
CA LEU A 23 -13.42 6.66 -10.18
C LEU A 23 -14.66 5.76 -10.20
N ARG A 24 -15.74 6.19 -10.86
CA ARG A 24 -16.94 5.38 -11.04
C ARG A 24 -16.67 4.17 -11.92
N GLY A 25 -15.95 4.32 -13.02
CA GLY A 25 -15.53 3.21 -13.87
C GLY A 25 -14.70 2.18 -13.09
N LEU A 26 -13.74 2.65 -12.30
CA LEU A 26 -12.94 1.79 -11.43
C LEU A 26 -13.80 1.09 -10.36
N ALA A 27 -14.78 1.79 -9.78
CA ALA A 27 -15.70 1.21 -8.81
C ALA A 27 -16.65 0.19 -9.45
N GLU A 28 -17.01 0.33 -10.72
CA GLU A 28 -17.82 -0.66 -11.44
C GLU A 28 -17.00 -1.90 -11.80
N GLU A 29 -15.72 -1.75 -12.15
CA GLU A 29 -14.80 -2.84 -12.48
C GLU A 29 -14.35 -3.62 -11.22
N PHE A 30 -13.89 -2.92 -10.19
CA PHE A 30 -13.34 -3.53 -8.97
C PHE A 30 -14.38 -3.71 -7.86
N GLY A 31 -15.51 -3.00 -7.93
CA GLY A 31 -16.51 -2.97 -6.86
C GLY A 31 -17.06 -4.34 -6.48
N PRO A 32 -17.47 -5.21 -7.43
CA PRO A 32 -17.97 -6.54 -7.09
C PRO A 32 -16.92 -7.38 -6.37
N SER A 33 -15.71 -7.47 -6.92
CA SER A 33 -14.61 -8.26 -6.35
C SER A 33 -14.15 -7.73 -4.99
N MET A 34 -14.07 -6.40 -4.83
CA MET A 34 -13.74 -5.76 -3.55
C MET A 34 -14.81 -6.03 -2.50
N ARG A 35 -16.09 -6.04 -2.89
CA ARG A 35 -17.21 -6.33 -1.99
C ARG A 35 -17.16 -7.78 -1.51
N SER A 36 -16.99 -8.73 -2.43
CA SER A 36 -16.85 -10.14 -2.07
C SER A 36 -15.61 -10.39 -1.20
N PHE A 37 -14.49 -9.73 -1.49
CA PHE A 37 -13.31 -9.80 -0.62
C PHE A 37 -13.59 -9.29 0.80
N ILE A 38 -14.26 -8.14 0.95
CA ILE A 38 -14.63 -7.60 2.26
C ILE A 38 -15.63 -8.52 2.98
N GLU A 39 -16.57 -9.11 2.27
CA GLU A 39 -17.56 -10.02 2.85
C GLU A 39 -16.94 -11.34 3.33
N GLU A 40 -16.03 -11.92 2.54
CA GLU A 40 -15.41 -13.22 2.84
C GLU A 40 -14.20 -13.12 3.77
N MET A 41 -13.34 -12.12 3.56
CA MET A 41 -12.08 -11.95 4.30
C MET A 41 -12.14 -10.86 5.36
N GLY A 42 -13.11 -9.94 5.29
CA GLY A 42 -13.21 -8.81 6.22
C GLY A 42 -13.32 -9.19 7.70
N PRO A 43 -14.18 -10.15 8.09
CA PRO A 43 -14.26 -10.60 9.48
C PRO A 43 -12.93 -11.15 10.00
N ALA A 44 -12.30 -12.05 9.23
CA ALA A 44 -11.01 -12.65 9.59
C ALA A 44 -9.87 -11.60 9.65
N PHE A 45 -9.91 -10.59 8.78
CA PHE A 45 -8.95 -9.50 8.82
C PHE A 45 -9.13 -8.62 10.06
N MET A 46 -10.37 -8.33 10.46
CA MET A 46 -10.66 -7.61 11.70
C MET A 46 -10.17 -8.39 12.93
N ASP A 47 -10.45 -9.69 12.97
CA ASP A 47 -9.96 -10.56 14.05
C ASP A 47 -8.42 -10.54 14.13
N LEU A 48 -7.74 -10.58 12.98
CA LEU A 48 -6.27 -10.46 12.91
C LEU A 48 -5.77 -9.09 13.42
N VAL A 49 -6.48 -7.99 13.12
CA VAL A 49 -6.16 -6.64 13.63
C VAL A 49 -6.33 -6.55 15.14
N ASP A 50 -7.32 -7.21 15.71
CA ASP A 50 -7.52 -7.26 17.15
C ASP A 50 -6.46 -8.14 17.84
N GLU A 51 -6.06 -9.26 17.24
CA GLU A 51 -5.00 -10.13 17.78
C GLU A 51 -3.63 -9.46 17.72
N VAL A 52 -3.34 -8.75 16.64
CA VAL A 52 -2.05 -8.07 16.41
C VAL A 52 -2.10 -6.64 16.95
N GLN A 53 -1.83 -6.50 18.25
CA GLN A 53 -1.86 -5.20 18.95
C GLN A 53 -0.77 -4.22 18.49
N ASP A 54 0.34 -4.70 17.91
CA ASP A 54 1.45 -3.86 17.45
C ASP A 54 1.94 -4.27 16.05
N TRP A 55 1.30 -3.67 15.05
CA TRP A 55 1.62 -3.82 13.63
C TRP A 55 3.02 -3.29 13.27
N SER A 56 3.59 -2.37 14.07
CA SER A 56 4.90 -1.79 13.77
C SER A 56 6.04 -2.83 13.86
N ARG A 57 5.81 -3.92 14.59
CA ARG A 57 6.73 -5.06 14.75
C ARG A 57 6.77 -5.99 13.55
N TYR A 58 5.93 -5.77 12.54
CA TYR A 58 5.84 -6.65 11.37
C TYR A 58 6.25 -5.90 10.10
N GLU A 59 6.79 -6.66 9.15
CA GLU A 59 7.06 -6.23 7.79
C GLU A 59 5.77 -6.15 6.97
N LYS A 60 5.85 -5.48 5.80
CA LYS A 60 4.75 -5.49 4.85
C LYS A 60 4.46 -6.91 4.34
N PRO A 61 3.20 -7.24 3.96
CA PRO A 61 2.88 -8.54 3.40
C PRO A 61 3.70 -8.88 2.15
N GLU A 62 4.16 -10.12 2.05
CA GLU A 62 4.88 -10.68 0.90
C GLU A 62 4.00 -11.75 0.23
N ILE A 63 3.87 -11.68 -1.10
CA ILE A 63 3.13 -12.65 -1.91
C ILE A 63 4.11 -13.71 -2.41
N LEU A 64 3.90 -14.96 -2.02
CA LEU A 64 4.73 -16.09 -2.42
C LEU A 64 4.34 -16.59 -3.83
N PRO A 65 5.21 -17.37 -4.51
CA PRO A 65 4.92 -17.89 -5.86
C PRO A 65 3.67 -18.77 -5.96
N ASN A 66 3.23 -19.36 -4.85
CA ASN A 66 2.01 -20.16 -4.76
C ASN A 66 0.74 -19.32 -4.49
N GLY A 67 0.87 -18.01 -4.29
CA GLY A 67 -0.23 -17.11 -3.99
C GLY A 67 -0.51 -16.91 -2.50
N ASP A 68 0.21 -17.60 -1.62
CA ASP A 68 0.09 -17.38 -0.18
C ASP A 68 0.66 -16.01 0.20
N ILE A 69 0.05 -15.39 1.21
CA ILE A 69 0.51 -14.11 1.77
C ILE A 69 1.14 -14.39 3.14
N ILE A 70 2.36 -13.90 3.34
CA ILE A 70 3.05 -14.00 4.63
C ILE A 70 3.33 -12.59 5.19
N ILE A 71 3.16 -12.43 6.49
CA ILE A 71 3.53 -11.21 7.24
C ILE A 71 4.61 -11.60 8.24
N ARG A 72 5.85 -11.20 7.98
CA ARG A 72 7.00 -11.56 8.83
C ARG A 72 7.15 -10.55 9.96
N ARG A 73 7.52 -11.03 11.14
CA ARG A 73 7.94 -10.15 12.24
C ARG A 73 9.32 -9.57 11.91
N LYS A 74 9.51 -8.28 12.17
CA LYS A 74 10.81 -7.61 12.06
C LYS A 74 11.80 -8.25 13.04
N PRO A 75 13.07 -8.39 12.65
CA PRO A 75 14.11 -8.81 13.59
C PRO A 75 14.16 -7.80 14.74
N ASP A 76 14.28 -8.29 15.98
CA ASP A 76 14.55 -7.39 17.10
C ASP A 76 15.96 -6.80 16.90
N PRO A 77 16.22 -5.55 17.31
CA PRO A 77 17.49 -4.86 17.03
C PRO A 77 18.75 -5.58 17.55
N GLN A 78 18.56 -6.52 18.48
CA GLN A 78 19.64 -7.35 19.03
C GLN A 78 19.95 -8.59 18.19
N ASP A 79 19.04 -8.97 17.29
CA ASP A 79 19.16 -10.12 16.38
C ASP A 79 19.63 -9.70 14.99
N GLU A 80 19.96 -8.42 14.76
CA GLU A 80 20.62 -8.00 13.53
C GLU A 80 21.97 -8.72 13.47
N PRO A 81 22.19 -9.65 12.51
CA PRO A 81 23.53 -10.13 12.28
C PRO A 81 24.36 -8.91 11.92
N GLU A 82 25.45 -8.69 12.66
CA GLU A 82 26.42 -7.64 12.42
C GLU A 82 26.73 -7.66 10.93
N LYS A 83 26.27 -6.64 10.21
CA LYS A 83 26.46 -6.57 8.75
C LYS A 83 27.95 -6.65 8.53
N GLU A 84 28.42 -7.78 8.00
CA GLU A 84 29.80 -7.94 7.58
C GLU A 84 30.09 -6.74 6.68
N PRO A 85 31.15 -5.96 6.95
CA PRO A 85 31.43 -4.78 6.15
C PRO A 85 31.58 -5.23 4.70
N GLU A 86 30.75 -4.66 3.84
CA GLU A 86 30.85 -4.77 2.39
C GLU A 86 32.29 -4.38 2.03
N ASN A 87 33.13 -5.40 1.80
CA ASN A 87 34.53 -5.22 1.51
C ASN A 87 34.62 -4.46 0.18
N GLY A 88 35.13 -3.24 0.24
CA GLY A 88 35.37 -2.42 -0.93
C GLY A 88 36.36 -3.11 -1.86
N GLU A 89 35.90 -3.44 -3.07
CA GLU A 89 36.77 -3.56 -4.22
C GLU A 89 36.50 -2.37 -5.14
N GLU A 90 37.23 -1.28 -4.88
CA GLU A 90 37.73 -0.45 -5.96
C GLU A 90 38.76 -1.27 -6.74
N VAL A 91 38.44 -1.67 -7.97
CA VAL A 91 39.45 -1.89 -9.01
C VAL A 91 38.93 -1.34 -10.35
N GLU A 92 39.24 -0.06 -10.53
CA GLU A 92 39.92 0.54 -11.68
C GLU A 92 39.47 0.14 -13.11
N SER A 93 39.10 1.19 -13.84
CA SER A 93 38.85 1.27 -15.28
C SER A 93 39.78 0.42 -16.14
N THR A 94 39.21 -0.32 -17.09
CA THR A 94 39.88 -0.65 -18.35
C THR A 94 39.07 -0.06 -19.50
N ASP A 95 39.46 1.15 -19.91
CA ASP A 95 39.25 1.67 -21.25
C ASP A 95 40.30 1.01 -22.16
N LEU A 96 39.86 0.34 -23.23
CA LEU A 96 40.66 -0.01 -24.41
C LEU A 96 39.76 -0.21 -25.62
#